data_AF-A0AA96GEJ6-F1
#
_entry.id   AF-A0AA96GEJ6-F1
#
_cell.length_a   1.000
_cell.length_b   1.000
_cell.length_c   1.000
_cell.angle_alpha   90.00
_cell.angle_beta   90.00
_cell.angle_gamma   90.00
#
_symmetry.space_group_name_H-M   'P 1'
#
loop_
_entity.id
_entity.type
_entity.pdbx_description
1 polymer ?
#
loop_
_entity_poly.entity_id
_entity_poly.type
_entity_poly.pdbx_seq_one_letter_code
_entity_poly.pdbx_strand_id
1 'polypeptide(L)'
;MNRQGYQSSIISSLSWLSTQVSVSNGMNFTDINIHSENFYRNLLNLAFGYSLININIIEQNSTAIDLGDQANRIAIQVTSTSTLDKTKNTVDKFIKKKLYEKYDRLVILNIVKKKDHKVPNIGNKFYNLDTKNDIWDIGILAKMFNNLGTPKLEKINDFLNSELYQKPTEELPKNVQTILSLIELISDEDHPAIGDGYLTDPFPDEKINQRFSNHAVFLKTEFLTLYQDYGAVLEAIEKESDIGQVKLRRVAQHLRVFSDKVLTECDGNPKNALARIIEYFVTLLQTKGFAADTGAAQFYIVKHLIKCNVFPNKETDLV
;
A
#
# COMPACT_ATOMS: atom_id res chain seq x y z
N MET A 1 8.39 5.02 12.69
CA MET A 1 8.00 3.74 13.32
C MET A 1 7.99 2.65 12.24
N ASN A 2 9.14 2.35 11.62
CA ASN A 2 9.18 1.75 10.27
C ASN A 2 9.08 0.21 10.25
N ARG A 3 9.45 -0.46 11.36
CA ARG A 3 9.47 -1.93 11.43
C ARG A 3 8.09 -2.56 11.27
N GLN A 4 7.07 -2.02 11.93
CA GLN A 4 5.69 -2.52 11.81
C GLN A 4 5.17 -2.37 10.38
N GLY A 5 5.53 -1.29 9.68
CA GLY A 5 5.19 -1.11 8.27
C GLY A 5 5.75 -2.22 7.38
N TYR A 6 7.05 -2.52 7.52
CA TYR A 6 7.67 -3.62 6.76
C TYR A 6 7.05 -4.98 7.09
N GLN A 7 6.77 -5.25 8.38
CA GLN A 7 6.14 -6.52 8.79
C GLN A 7 4.77 -6.71 8.14
N SER A 8 3.91 -5.70 8.21
CA SER A 8 2.58 -5.74 7.61
C SER A 8 2.64 -5.90 6.09
N SER A 9 3.54 -5.15 5.43
CA SER A 9 3.74 -5.23 3.98
C SER A 9 4.18 -6.64 3.54
N ILE A 10 5.20 -7.21 4.19
CA ILE A 10 5.70 -8.57 3.90
C ILE A 10 4.60 -9.61 4.07
N ILE A 11 3.80 -9.52 5.14
CA ILE A 11 2.69 -10.45 5.39
C ILE A 11 1.64 -10.36 4.27
N SER A 12 1.28 -9.14 3.86
CA SER A 12 0.34 -8.90 2.77
C SER A 12 0.84 -9.48 1.45
N SER A 13 2.10 -9.21 1.08
CA SER A 13 2.72 -9.71 -0.15
C SER A 13 2.78 -11.24 -0.21
N LEU A 14 3.21 -11.89 0.88
CA LEU A 14 3.25 -13.37 0.94
C LEU A 14 1.85 -13.99 0.89
N SER A 15 0.86 -13.35 1.52
CA SER A 15 -0.53 -13.81 1.51
C SER A 15 -1.17 -13.68 0.13
N TRP A 16 -0.88 -12.58 -0.58
CA TRP A 16 -1.30 -12.36 -1.95
C TRP A 16 -0.72 -13.44 -2.89
N LEU A 17 0.58 -13.68 -2.81
CA LEU A 17 1.25 -14.71 -3.61
C LEU A 17 0.66 -16.11 -3.37
N SER A 18 0.45 -16.48 -2.10
CA SER A 18 -0.19 -17.75 -1.74
C SER A 18 -1.58 -17.87 -2.35
N THR A 19 -2.36 -16.79 -2.35
CA THR A 19 -3.71 -16.75 -2.94
C THR A 19 -3.65 -16.91 -4.46
N GLN A 20 -2.79 -16.16 -5.14
CA GLN A 20 -2.62 -16.23 -6.59
C GLN A 20 -2.20 -17.62 -7.06
N VAL A 21 -1.24 -18.23 -6.35
CA VAL A 21 -0.79 -19.59 -6.64
C VAL A 21 -1.90 -20.60 -6.36
N SER A 22 -2.65 -20.45 -5.26
CA SER A 22 -3.80 -21.33 -4.98
C SER A 22 -4.86 -21.28 -6.07
N VAL A 23 -5.19 -20.09 -6.61
CA VAL A 23 -6.16 -19.91 -7.69
C VAL A 23 -5.62 -20.49 -9.00
N SER A 24 -4.37 -20.19 -9.35
CA SER A 24 -3.75 -20.61 -10.61
C SER A 24 -3.55 -22.12 -10.71
N ASN A 25 -3.27 -22.81 -9.59
CA ASN A 25 -3.22 -24.27 -9.57
C ASN A 25 -4.57 -24.92 -9.89
N GLY A 26 -5.68 -24.26 -9.55
CA GLY A 26 -7.02 -24.70 -9.97
C GLY A 26 -7.24 -24.62 -11.49
N MET A 27 -6.41 -23.85 -12.20
CA MET A 27 -6.47 -23.61 -13.65
C MET A 27 -5.39 -24.36 -14.46
N ASN A 28 -4.56 -25.20 -13.82
CA ASN A 28 -3.46 -25.97 -14.46
C ASN A 28 -2.36 -25.15 -15.16
N PHE A 29 -2.11 -23.90 -14.76
CA PHE A 29 -0.99 -23.13 -15.32
C PHE A 29 0.37 -23.63 -14.77
N THR A 30 1.20 -24.22 -15.63
CA THR A 30 2.53 -24.74 -15.24
C THR A 30 3.58 -23.64 -15.08
N ASP A 31 3.44 -22.52 -15.80
CA ASP A 31 4.41 -21.41 -15.80
C ASP A 31 4.57 -20.79 -14.42
N ILE A 32 3.51 -20.78 -13.61
CA ILE A 32 3.54 -20.18 -12.26
C ILE A 32 4.49 -20.92 -11.32
N ASN A 33 4.71 -22.22 -11.52
CA ASN A 33 5.60 -23.02 -10.66
C ASN A 33 7.08 -22.65 -10.93
N ILE A 34 7.47 -22.52 -12.21
CA ILE A 34 8.84 -22.10 -12.59
C ILE A 34 9.11 -20.67 -12.12
N HIS A 35 8.15 -19.76 -12.29
CA HIS A 35 8.25 -18.41 -11.75
C HIS A 35 8.39 -18.40 -10.23
N SER A 36 7.64 -19.25 -9.53
CA SER A 36 7.72 -19.38 -8.07
C SER A 36 9.10 -19.87 -7.60
N GLU A 37 9.70 -20.84 -8.28
CA GLU A 37 11.05 -21.33 -7.93
C GLU A 37 12.10 -20.21 -7.95
N ASN A 38 12.15 -19.43 -9.04
CA ASN A 38 13.10 -18.33 -9.18
C ASN A 38 12.85 -17.21 -8.18
N PHE A 39 11.57 -16.88 -7.96
CA PHE A 39 11.16 -15.90 -6.95
C PHE A 39 11.65 -16.31 -5.55
N TYR A 40 11.33 -17.53 -5.11
CA TYR A 40 11.72 -18.02 -3.78
C TYR A 40 13.24 -18.21 -3.65
N ARG A 41 13.95 -18.56 -4.72
CA ARG A 41 15.42 -18.57 -4.73
C ARG A 41 15.98 -17.20 -4.34
N ASN A 42 15.56 -16.14 -5.04
CA ASN A 42 16.05 -14.79 -4.80
C ASN A 42 15.67 -14.31 -3.39
N LEU A 43 14.41 -14.54 -2.98
CA LEU A 43 13.90 -14.17 -1.66
C LEU A 43 14.66 -14.84 -0.51
N LEU A 44 14.92 -16.15 -0.61
CA LEU A 44 15.59 -16.92 0.44
C LEU A 44 17.09 -16.60 0.50
N ASN A 45 17.74 -16.39 -0.64
CA ASN A 45 19.12 -15.89 -0.70
C ASN A 45 19.24 -14.54 0.01
N LEU A 46 18.30 -13.62 -0.26
CA LEU A 46 18.26 -12.31 0.37
C LEU A 46 18.03 -12.40 1.89
N ALA A 47 17.07 -13.21 2.33
CA ALA A 47 16.69 -13.30 3.74
C ALA A 47 17.77 -13.99 4.59
N PHE A 48 18.29 -15.11 4.12
CA PHE A 48 19.13 -16.00 4.91
C PHE A 48 20.62 -15.97 4.53
N GLY A 49 20.98 -15.28 3.45
CA GLY A 49 22.37 -15.26 2.95
C GLY A 49 22.78 -16.56 2.27
N TYR A 50 21.80 -17.33 1.79
CA TYR A 50 22.07 -18.52 0.98
C TYR A 50 22.56 -18.14 -0.42
N SER A 51 23.13 -19.13 -1.09
CA SER A 51 23.56 -19.13 -2.48
C SER A 51 22.79 -20.20 -3.27
N LEU A 52 21.47 -20.24 -3.11
CA LEU A 52 20.59 -21.17 -3.80
C LEU A 52 20.64 -20.91 -5.30
N ILE A 53 20.77 -21.99 -6.07
CA ILE A 53 20.66 -22.01 -7.53
C ILE A 53 19.54 -22.96 -7.93
N ASN A 54 18.88 -22.68 -9.07
CA ASN A 54 17.86 -23.59 -9.60
C ASN A 54 18.57 -24.81 -10.20
N ILE A 55 18.23 -26.00 -9.70
CA ILE A 55 18.86 -27.26 -10.09
C ILE A 55 18.38 -27.71 -11.47
N ASN A 56 17.15 -27.35 -11.88
CA ASN A 56 16.62 -27.68 -13.20
C ASN A 56 17.40 -27.00 -14.34
N ILE A 57 18.09 -25.89 -14.06
CA ILE A 57 18.98 -25.20 -15.03
C ILE A 57 20.30 -25.98 -15.24
N ILE A 58 20.72 -26.78 -14.27
CA ILE A 58 22.02 -27.46 -14.25
C ILE A 58 21.88 -28.94 -14.62
N GLU A 59 20.81 -29.59 -14.18
CA GLU A 59 20.52 -31.01 -14.43
C GLU A 59 19.04 -31.15 -14.86
N GLN A 60 18.82 -31.23 -16.18
CA GLN A 60 17.50 -31.11 -16.83
C GLN A 60 16.44 -32.19 -16.49
N ASN A 61 16.66 -33.08 -15.51
CA ASN A 61 15.75 -34.16 -15.13
C ASN A 61 15.79 -34.52 -13.62
N SER A 62 16.18 -33.59 -12.76
CA SER A 62 16.48 -33.86 -11.35
C SER A 62 15.30 -33.66 -10.37
N THR A 63 14.12 -34.25 -10.64
CA THR A 63 12.83 -33.93 -9.98
C THR A 63 12.64 -34.40 -8.52
N ALA A 64 13.60 -34.16 -7.64
CA ALA A 64 13.46 -34.32 -6.18
C ALA A 64 13.58 -33.00 -5.41
N ILE A 65 14.27 -32.01 -5.98
CA ILE A 65 14.52 -30.69 -5.39
C ILE A 65 14.53 -29.66 -6.51
N ASP A 66 14.13 -28.42 -6.22
CA ASP A 66 14.12 -27.35 -7.22
C ASP A 66 15.32 -26.42 -7.04
N LEU A 67 15.68 -26.14 -5.78
CA LEU A 67 16.77 -25.25 -5.41
C LEU A 67 17.82 -25.99 -4.57
N GLY A 68 19.09 -25.65 -4.75
CA GLY A 68 20.16 -26.18 -3.91
C GLY A 68 21.28 -25.17 -3.69
N ASP A 69 21.88 -25.25 -2.51
CA ASP A 69 23.07 -24.52 -2.11
C ASP A 69 24.05 -25.53 -1.51
N GLN A 70 25.13 -25.82 -2.25
CA GLN A 70 26.13 -26.81 -1.84
C GLN A 70 27.04 -26.30 -0.73
N ALA A 71 27.24 -24.98 -0.62
CA ALA A 71 28.09 -24.40 0.42
C ALA A 71 27.41 -24.51 1.79
N ASN A 72 26.11 -24.17 1.83
CA ASN A 72 25.28 -24.35 3.02
C ASN A 72 24.67 -25.77 3.13
N ARG A 73 24.97 -26.65 2.15
CA ARG A 73 24.49 -28.04 2.05
C ARG A 73 22.97 -28.15 2.29
N ILE A 74 22.19 -27.23 1.74
CA ILE A 74 20.73 -27.20 1.84
C ILE A 74 20.07 -27.35 0.47
N ALA A 75 19.01 -28.14 0.40
CA ALA A 75 18.15 -28.27 -0.76
C ALA A 75 16.71 -27.90 -0.40
N ILE A 76 16.00 -27.30 -1.35
CA ILE A 76 14.62 -26.84 -1.17
C ILE A 76 13.77 -27.33 -2.34
N GLN A 77 12.65 -27.97 -2.01
CA GLN A 77 11.54 -28.20 -2.93
C GLN A 77 10.49 -27.13 -2.71
N VAL A 78 10.19 -26.35 -3.75
CA VAL A 78 9.08 -25.41 -3.79
C VAL A 78 7.86 -26.16 -4.33
N THR A 79 6.71 -26.03 -3.66
CA THR A 79 5.50 -26.76 -4.06
C THR A 79 4.23 -25.99 -3.70
N SER A 80 3.23 -26.06 -4.56
CA SER A 80 1.87 -25.62 -4.25
C SER A 80 1.00 -26.71 -3.60
N THR A 81 1.51 -27.93 -3.51
CA THR A 81 0.80 -29.08 -2.94
C THR A 81 1.31 -29.41 -1.53
N SER A 82 0.44 -29.29 -0.53
CA SER A 82 0.77 -29.52 0.89
C SER A 82 0.37 -30.91 1.42
N THR A 83 0.21 -31.90 0.54
CA THR A 83 -0.14 -33.27 0.96
C THR A 83 1.08 -34.00 1.51
N LEU A 84 0.86 -34.84 2.54
CA LEU A 84 1.94 -35.66 3.12
C LEU A 84 2.55 -36.61 2.08
N ASP A 85 1.74 -37.10 1.14
CA ASP A 85 2.21 -38.01 0.08
C ASP A 85 3.15 -37.30 -0.89
N LYS A 86 2.93 -36.01 -1.19
CA LYS A 86 3.90 -35.21 -1.95
C LYS A 86 5.23 -35.11 -1.21
N THR A 87 5.20 -34.86 0.09
CA THR A 87 6.39 -34.84 0.94
C THR A 87 7.12 -36.19 0.93
N LYS A 88 6.40 -37.30 1.17
CA LYS A 88 6.97 -38.66 1.11
C LYS A 88 7.64 -38.95 -0.23
N ASN A 89 6.94 -38.69 -1.32
CA ASN A 89 7.47 -38.89 -2.68
C ASN A 89 8.75 -38.07 -2.92
N THR A 90 8.81 -36.85 -2.38
CA THR A 90 9.99 -35.97 -2.50
C THR A 90 11.17 -36.54 -1.71
N VAL A 91 10.94 -36.94 -0.45
CA VAL A 91 11.97 -37.58 0.40
C VAL A 91 12.46 -38.89 -0.19
N ASP A 92 11.58 -39.74 -0.71
CA ASP A 92 11.95 -41.01 -1.33
C ASP A 92 12.83 -40.80 -2.56
N LYS A 93 12.51 -39.80 -3.40
CA LYS A 93 13.35 -39.43 -4.55
C LYS A 93 14.69 -38.85 -4.10
N PHE A 94 14.71 -38.03 -3.05
CA PHE A 94 15.93 -37.45 -2.48
C PHE A 94 16.89 -38.55 -2.00
N ILE A 95 16.36 -39.57 -1.33
CA ILE A 95 17.12 -40.74 -0.86
C ILE A 95 17.55 -41.62 -2.03
N LYS A 96 16.64 -41.95 -2.95
CA LYS A 96 16.94 -42.80 -4.12
C LYS A 96 18.07 -42.23 -4.97
N LYS A 97 18.13 -40.90 -5.10
CA LYS A 97 19.18 -40.18 -5.83
C LYS A 97 20.43 -39.87 -4.99
N LYS A 98 20.48 -40.29 -3.73
CA LYS A 98 21.58 -40.03 -2.80
C LYS A 98 21.91 -38.54 -2.64
N LEU A 99 20.91 -37.67 -2.77
CA LEU A 99 21.11 -36.23 -2.64
C LEU A 99 21.53 -35.82 -1.23
N TYR A 100 21.23 -36.65 -0.22
CA TYR A 100 21.70 -36.50 1.15
C TYR A 100 23.24 -36.51 1.29
N GLU A 101 23.98 -37.04 0.32
CA GLU A 101 25.45 -36.97 0.33
C GLU A 101 25.94 -35.53 0.04
N LYS A 102 25.17 -34.78 -0.76
CA LYS A 102 25.47 -33.38 -1.13
C LYS A 102 24.82 -32.36 -0.20
N TYR A 103 23.62 -32.65 0.29
CA TYR A 103 22.82 -31.74 1.10
C TYR A 103 22.40 -32.41 2.41
N ASP A 104 22.77 -31.81 3.53
CA ASP A 104 22.45 -32.31 4.86
C ASP A 104 20.98 -32.05 5.24
N ARG A 105 20.34 -31.07 4.57
CA ARG A 105 18.98 -30.65 4.87
C ARG A 105 18.15 -30.47 3.61
N LEU A 106 17.00 -31.15 3.56
CA LEU A 106 15.93 -30.97 2.60
C LEU A 106 14.78 -30.20 3.26
N VAL A 107 14.40 -29.06 2.67
CA VAL A 107 13.23 -28.27 3.08
C VAL A 107 12.12 -28.40 2.03
N ILE A 108 10.89 -28.60 2.46
CA ILE A 108 9.69 -28.50 1.63
C ILE A 108 9.02 -27.16 1.89
N LEU A 109 9.08 -26.25 0.92
CA LEU A 109 8.42 -24.96 0.97
C LEU A 109 7.07 -25.03 0.28
N ASN A 110 6.00 -25.04 1.07
CA ASN A 110 4.63 -24.92 0.57
C ASN A 110 4.29 -23.45 0.34
N ILE A 111 3.94 -23.11 -0.91
CA ILE A 111 3.48 -21.76 -1.25
C ILE A 111 2.10 -21.50 -0.63
N VAL A 112 1.28 -22.53 -0.53
CA VAL A 112 -0.01 -22.50 0.17
C VAL A 112 0.14 -22.97 1.61
N LYS A 113 -0.83 -22.62 2.45
CA LYS A 113 -0.86 -23.05 3.86
C LYS A 113 -0.68 -24.58 3.97
N LYS A 114 0.24 -25.00 4.84
CA LYS A 114 0.46 -26.44 5.05
C LYS A 114 -0.70 -27.07 5.82
N LYS A 115 -0.95 -28.35 5.59
CA LYS A 115 -1.85 -29.14 6.44
C LYS A 115 -1.11 -29.60 7.68
N ASP A 116 -1.82 -29.70 8.81
CA ASP A 116 -1.23 -30.28 10.02
C ASP A 116 -0.91 -31.77 9.78
N HIS A 117 0.37 -32.10 9.84
CA HIS A 117 0.85 -33.47 9.68
C HIS A 117 1.06 -34.09 11.06
N LYS A 118 0.40 -35.22 11.33
CA LYS A 118 0.56 -35.96 12.59
C LYS A 118 1.85 -36.79 12.66
N VAL A 119 2.47 -37.03 11.50
CA VAL A 119 3.71 -37.82 11.39
C VAL A 119 4.90 -36.90 11.66
N PRO A 120 5.75 -37.17 12.67
CA PRO A 120 6.84 -36.28 13.06
C PRO A 120 8.05 -36.33 12.11
N ASN A 121 8.32 -37.49 11.52
CA ASN A 121 9.47 -37.71 10.63
C ASN A 121 9.08 -38.50 9.39
N ILE A 122 9.69 -38.19 8.25
CA ILE A 122 9.51 -38.92 6.98
C ILE A 122 10.88 -39.27 6.43
N GLY A 123 11.12 -40.55 6.15
CA GLY A 123 12.39 -41.00 5.60
C GLY A 123 12.73 -42.43 6.00
N ASN A 124 14.02 -42.73 6.01
CA ASN A 124 14.56 -44.04 6.39
C ASN A 124 15.94 -43.90 7.06
N LYS A 125 16.70 -45.01 7.18
CA LYS A 125 18.02 -45.02 7.83
C LYS A 125 19.07 -44.09 7.20
N PHE A 126 18.88 -43.66 5.95
CA PHE A 126 19.83 -42.78 5.26
C PHE A 126 19.54 -41.30 5.49
N TYR A 127 18.26 -40.93 5.58
CA TYR A 127 17.83 -39.55 5.74
C TYR A 127 16.43 -39.52 6.37
N ASN A 128 16.21 -38.59 7.30
CA ASN A 128 14.89 -38.30 7.86
C ASN A 128 14.61 -36.80 7.81
N LEU A 129 13.47 -36.45 7.24
CA LEU A 129 12.93 -35.10 7.24
C LEU A 129 12.09 -34.87 8.50
N ASP A 130 12.34 -33.77 9.22
CA ASP A 130 11.53 -33.34 10.35
C ASP A 130 10.32 -32.55 9.85
N THR A 131 9.11 -33.10 9.98
CA THR A 131 7.91 -32.48 9.39
C THR A 131 7.52 -31.16 10.06
N LYS A 132 8.01 -30.90 11.27
CA LYS A 132 7.77 -29.65 11.98
C LYS A 132 8.73 -28.56 11.51
N ASN A 133 10.01 -28.90 11.39
CA ASN A 133 11.10 -27.93 11.16
C ASN A 133 11.46 -27.74 9.69
N ASP A 134 11.22 -28.75 8.84
CA ASP A 134 11.64 -28.76 7.44
C ASP A 134 10.49 -28.61 6.46
N ILE A 135 9.24 -28.57 6.93
CA ILE A 135 8.07 -28.23 6.10
C ILE A 135 7.65 -26.80 6.42
N TRP A 136 8.05 -25.90 5.53
CA TRP A 136 7.73 -24.49 5.60
C TRP A 136 6.44 -24.20 4.85
N ASP A 137 5.78 -23.14 5.27
CA ASP A 137 4.74 -22.45 4.52
C ASP A 137 4.96 -20.94 4.61
N ILE A 138 4.14 -20.16 3.93
CA ILE A 138 4.20 -18.69 3.99
C ILE A 138 4.06 -18.13 5.40
N GLY A 139 3.31 -18.80 6.29
CA GLY A 139 3.15 -18.37 7.67
C GLY A 139 4.42 -18.58 8.51
N ILE A 140 5.12 -19.69 8.28
CA ILE A 140 6.44 -19.96 8.87
C ILE A 140 7.47 -18.97 8.33
N LEU A 141 7.50 -18.73 7.01
CA LEU A 141 8.41 -17.75 6.42
C LEU A 141 8.16 -16.34 6.98
N ALA A 142 6.90 -15.91 7.09
CA ALA A 142 6.58 -14.62 7.69
C ALA A 142 7.10 -14.50 9.13
N LYS A 143 6.98 -15.56 9.94
CA LYS A 143 7.56 -15.61 11.30
C LYS A 143 9.08 -15.56 11.28
N MET A 144 9.73 -16.30 10.36
CA MET A 144 11.18 -16.29 10.22
C MET A 144 11.69 -14.90 9.83
N PHE A 145 11.04 -14.25 8.86
CA PHE A 145 11.37 -12.89 8.43
C PHE A 145 11.16 -11.90 9.57
N ASN A 146 10.06 -12.02 10.32
CA ASN A 146 9.75 -11.16 11.44
C ASN A 146 10.84 -11.16 12.55
N ASN A 147 11.61 -12.24 12.66
CA ASN A 147 12.72 -12.36 13.61
C ASN A 147 14.04 -11.78 13.08
N LEU A 148 14.09 -11.29 11.84
CA LEU A 148 15.26 -10.65 11.25
C LEU A 148 15.40 -9.18 11.71
N GLY A 149 16.62 -8.67 11.64
CA GLY A 149 16.91 -7.25 11.88
C GLY A 149 16.24 -6.33 10.86
N THR A 150 15.91 -5.11 11.27
CA THR A 150 15.22 -4.11 10.42
C THR A 150 15.86 -3.90 9.04
N PRO A 151 17.21 -3.83 8.88
CA PRO A 151 17.81 -3.69 7.56
C PRO A 151 17.53 -4.86 6.60
N LYS A 152 17.35 -6.08 7.12
CA LYS A 152 16.95 -7.23 6.30
C LYS A 152 15.46 -7.17 5.95
N LEU A 153 14.61 -6.74 6.89
CA LEU A 153 13.18 -6.56 6.63
C LEU A 153 12.93 -5.55 5.51
N GLU A 154 13.64 -4.42 5.53
CA GLU A 154 13.58 -3.41 4.48
C GLU A 154 13.94 -4.00 3.10
N LYS A 155 15.09 -4.67 2.99
CA LYS A 155 15.49 -5.32 1.73
C LYS A 155 14.47 -6.36 1.24
N ILE A 156 13.94 -7.18 2.15
CA ILE A 156 12.91 -8.17 1.81
C ILE A 156 11.65 -7.46 1.31
N ASN A 157 11.21 -6.41 2.01
CA ASN A 157 10.07 -5.62 1.61
C ASN A 157 10.26 -4.99 0.22
N ASP A 158 11.42 -4.41 -0.05
CA ASP A 158 11.72 -3.78 -1.33
C ASP A 158 11.72 -4.81 -2.47
N PHE A 159 12.32 -5.98 -2.24
CA PHE A 159 12.29 -7.09 -3.19
C PHE A 159 10.87 -7.60 -3.47
N LEU A 160 10.07 -7.80 -2.42
CA LEU A 160 8.68 -8.23 -2.57
C LEU A 160 7.86 -7.18 -3.32
N ASN A 161 8.11 -5.90 -3.05
CA ASN A 161 7.47 -4.82 -3.76
C ASN A 161 7.87 -4.82 -5.23
N SER A 162 9.16 -4.95 -5.57
CA SER A 162 9.58 -4.96 -6.98
C SER A 162 9.08 -6.16 -7.78
N GLU A 163 8.95 -7.33 -7.14
CA GLU A 163 8.57 -8.58 -7.82
C GLU A 163 7.05 -8.80 -7.87
N LEU A 164 6.31 -8.31 -6.87
CA LEU A 164 4.88 -8.58 -6.71
C LEU A 164 3.99 -7.35 -6.93
N TYR A 165 4.54 -6.13 -6.90
CA TYR A 165 3.79 -4.99 -7.44
C TYR A 165 3.72 -5.12 -8.95
N GLN A 166 2.61 -5.66 -9.43
CA GLN A 166 1.94 -4.97 -10.52
C GLN A 166 1.50 -3.62 -9.95
N LYS A 167 2.00 -2.52 -10.53
CA LYS A 167 1.39 -1.20 -10.38
C LYS A 167 -0.13 -1.43 -10.46
N PRO A 168 -0.93 -1.09 -9.43
CA PRO A 168 -2.37 -1.20 -9.57
C PRO A 168 -2.75 -0.51 -10.87
N THR A 169 -3.41 -1.21 -11.78
CA THR A 169 -3.92 -0.62 -13.03
C THR A 169 -5.14 0.25 -12.76
N GLU A 170 -5.12 0.95 -11.63
CA GLU A 170 -5.95 2.10 -11.31
C GLU A 170 -5.02 3.04 -10.55
N GLU A 171 -4.18 3.80 -11.28
CA GLU A 171 -3.84 5.12 -10.77
C GLU A 171 -5.18 5.79 -10.46
N LEU A 172 -5.44 6.08 -9.18
CA LEU A 172 -6.64 6.80 -8.77
C LEU A 172 -6.85 7.94 -9.77
N PRO A 173 -8.06 8.16 -10.28
CA PRO A 173 -8.30 9.24 -11.23
C PRO A 173 -7.64 10.54 -10.75
N LYS A 174 -7.00 11.30 -11.64
CA LYS A 174 -6.14 12.45 -11.30
C LYS A 174 -6.84 13.45 -10.36
N ASN A 175 -8.16 13.60 -10.50
CA ASN A 175 -9.02 14.38 -9.62
C ASN A 175 -9.09 13.83 -8.17
N VAL A 176 -9.19 12.50 -8.00
CA VAL A 176 -9.12 11.83 -6.69
C VAL A 176 -7.76 12.07 -6.04
N GLN A 177 -6.67 11.82 -6.78
CA GLN A 177 -5.31 12.06 -6.28
C GLN A 177 -5.12 13.52 -5.86
N THR A 178 -5.64 14.46 -6.67
CA THR A 178 -5.57 15.89 -6.36
C THR A 178 -6.26 16.24 -5.05
N ILE A 179 -7.45 15.72 -4.79
CA ILE A 179 -8.19 15.99 -3.55
C ILE A 179 -7.44 15.41 -2.34
N LEU A 180 -6.94 14.18 -2.44
CA LEU A 180 -6.17 13.54 -1.36
C LEU A 180 -4.88 14.31 -1.06
N SER A 181 -4.12 14.69 -2.09
CA SER A 181 -2.91 15.48 -1.92
C SER A 181 -3.19 16.87 -1.33
N LEU A 182 -4.33 17.50 -1.65
CA LEU A 182 -4.75 18.75 -1.00
C LEU A 182 -5.07 18.55 0.48
N ILE A 183 -5.77 17.45 0.84
CA ILE A 183 -6.06 17.14 2.24
C ILE A 183 -4.76 16.99 3.03
N GLU A 184 -3.81 16.21 2.52
CA GLU A 184 -2.51 16.02 3.16
C GLU A 184 -1.74 17.33 3.26
N LEU A 185 -1.67 18.09 2.17
CA LEU A 185 -0.93 19.34 2.10
C LEU A 185 -1.45 20.40 3.07
N ILE A 186 -2.77 20.55 3.16
CA ILE A 186 -3.41 21.59 3.98
C ILE A 186 -3.48 21.15 5.47
N SER A 187 -3.47 19.84 5.76
CA SER A 187 -3.53 19.33 7.15
C SER A 187 -2.17 19.12 7.82
N ASP A 188 -1.07 19.35 7.11
CA ASP A 188 0.32 19.18 7.56
C ASP A 188 0.74 20.21 8.63
N GLU A 189 1.53 19.76 9.62
CA GLU A 189 1.82 20.47 10.88
C GLU A 189 2.96 21.51 10.77
N ASP A 190 3.77 21.45 9.71
CA ASP A 190 4.95 22.32 9.53
C ASP A 190 4.67 23.60 8.71
N HIS A 191 3.40 23.95 8.46
CA HIS A 191 3.09 25.12 7.64
C HIS A 191 3.37 26.43 8.41
N PRO A 192 4.19 27.36 7.86
CA PRO A 192 4.69 28.56 8.56
C PRO A 192 3.63 29.63 8.89
N ALA A 193 2.35 29.33 8.75
CA ALA A 193 1.23 30.22 9.05
C ALA A 193 0.44 29.78 10.31
N ILE A 194 0.91 28.77 11.03
CA ILE A 194 0.27 28.28 12.25
C ILE A 194 0.69 29.19 13.41
N GLY A 195 -0.19 30.12 13.77
CA GLY A 195 -0.26 30.67 15.12
C GLY A 195 -1.14 29.76 15.98
N ASP A 196 -0.78 29.59 17.25
CA ASP A 196 -1.48 28.76 18.24
C ASP A 196 -3.00 29.01 18.24
N GLY A 197 -3.75 28.12 17.59
CA GLY A 197 -5.19 28.22 17.43
C GLY A 197 -5.91 27.76 18.69
N TYR A 198 -6.55 28.70 19.40
CA TYR A 198 -7.42 28.44 20.55
C TYR A 198 -8.45 27.32 20.31
N LEU A 199 -8.69 26.51 21.35
CA LEU A 199 -9.62 25.37 21.40
C LEU A 199 -11.12 25.75 21.52
N THR A 200 -11.47 27.02 21.47
CA THR A 200 -12.85 27.49 21.53
C THR A 200 -13.18 28.22 20.25
N ASP A 201 -14.26 27.82 19.58
CA ASP A 201 -14.79 28.43 18.35
C ASP A 201 -14.92 29.95 18.54
N PRO A 202 -13.96 30.75 18.05
CA PRO A 202 -14.14 32.17 18.05
C PRO A 202 -14.92 32.40 16.76
N PHE A 203 -16.21 32.67 16.82
CA PHE A 203 -16.87 33.33 15.70
C PHE A 203 -16.27 34.75 15.61
N PRO A 204 -15.50 35.14 14.56
CA PRO A 204 -15.04 36.52 14.45
C PRO A 204 -15.62 37.15 13.16
N ASP A 205 -16.28 38.28 13.38
CA ASP A 205 -16.65 39.32 12.43
C ASP A 205 -17.72 39.01 11.36
N GLU A 206 -18.93 39.49 11.64
CA GLU A 206 -19.99 39.77 10.66
C GLU A 206 -19.48 40.53 9.41
N LYS A 207 -18.40 41.30 9.54
CA LYS A 207 -17.74 42.01 8.41
C LYS A 207 -17.22 41.06 7.34
N ILE A 208 -16.66 39.90 7.70
CA ILE A 208 -16.18 38.90 6.74
C ILE A 208 -17.38 38.38 5.94
N ASN A 209 -18.43 37.93 6.63
CA ASN A 209 -19.66 37.46 5.99
C ASN A 209 -20.25 38.52 5.05
N GLN A 210 -20.30 39.79 5.46
CA GLN A 210 -20.80 40.86 4.61
C GLN A 210 -19.93 41.08 3.35
N ARG A 211 -18.60 41.02 3.44
CA ARG A 211 -17.67 41.17 2.30
C ARG A 211 -17.84 40.08 1.26
N PHE A 212 -18.08 38.85 1.72
CA PHE A 212 -18.26 37.69 0.86
C PHE A 212 -19.71 37.52 0.36
N SER A 213 -20.70 38.16 0.99
CA SER A 213 -22.13 38.08 0.66
C SER A 213 -22.47 38.46 -0.79
N ASN A 214 -21.85 39.53 -1.31
CA ASN A 214 -22.07 40.04 -2.67
C ASN A 214 -21.62 39.06 -3.76
N HIS A 215 -20.89 38.01 -3.36
CA HIS A 215 -20.22 37.09 -4.25
C HIS A 215 -20.58 35.63 -3.99
N ALA A 216 -21.49 35.40 -3.04
CA ALA A 216 -22.06 34.09 -2.75
C ALA A 216 -22.73 33.48 -4.00
N VAL A 217 -23.35 34.30 -4.86
CA VAL A 217 -23.93 33.83 -6.13
C VAL A 217 -22.86 33.23 -7.03
N PHE A 218 -21.74 33.94 -7.25
CA PHE A 218 -20.65 33.47 -8.10
C PHE A 218 -20.09 32.11 -7.63
N LEU A 219 -19.78 31.98 -6.33
CA LEU A 219 -19.19 30.74 -5.81
C LEU A 219 -20.17 29.58 -5.72
N LYS A 220 -21.45 29.86 -5.45
CA LYS A 220 -22.52 28.85 -5.56
C LYS A 220 -22.64 28.36 -7.00
N THR A 221 -22.58 29.26 -7.98
CA THR A 221 -22.57 28.88 -9.40
C THR A 221 -21.35 28.03 -9.75
N GLU A 222 -20.13 28.45 -9.37
CA GLU A 222 -18.91 27.67 -9.59
C GLU A 222 -18.96 26.30 -8.94
N PHE A 223 -19.46 26.22 -7.70
CA PHE A 223 -19.65 24.96 -6.99
C PHE A 223 -20.62 24.03 -7.73
N LEU A 224 -21.81 24.53 -8.11
CA LEU A 224 -22.83 23.73 -8.79
C LEU A 224 -22.35 23.25 -10.17
N THR A 225 -21.60 24.08 -10.89
CA THR A 225 -20.98 23.70 -12.16
C THR A 225 -20.00 22.54 -11.96
N LEU A 226 -19.07 22.66 -11.01
CA LEU A 226 -18.05 21.65 -10.76
C LEU A 226 -18.58 20.41 -10.02
N TYR A 227 -19.71 20.53 -9.31
CA TYR A 227 -20.33 19.42 -8.59
C TYR A 227 -20.75 18.28 -9.53
N GLN A 228 -21.16 18.61 -10.76
CA GLN A 228 -21.55 17.62 -11.76
C GLN A 228 -20.39 16.69 -12.12
N ASP A 229 -19.16 17.22 -12.14
CA ASP A 229 -17.97 16.49 -12.58
C ASP A 229 -17.23 15.81 -11.41
N TYR A 230 -17.26 16.41 -10.21
CA TYR A 230 -16.41 16.02 -9.09
C TYR A 230 -17.17 15.63 -7.81
N GLY A 231 -18.49 15.85 -7.74
CA GLY A 231 -19.29 15.66 -6.54
C GLY A 231 -19.27 14.23 -6.00
N ALA A 232 -19.53 13.25 -6.86
CA ALA A 232 -19.56 11.83 -6.48
C ALA A 232 -18.20 11.34 -5.95
N VAL A 233 -17.11 11.82 -6.57
CA VAL A 233 -15.73 11.50 -6.16
C VAL A 233 -15.46 12.02 -4.76
N LEU A 234 -15.80 13.27 -4.51
CA LEU A 234 -15.53 13.89 -3.22
C LEU A 234 -16.39 13.32 -2.08
N GLU A 235 -17.63 12.92 -2.36
CA GLU A 235 -18.46 12.20 -1.38
C GLU A 235 -17.89 10.83 -1.02
N ALA A 236 -17.32 10.11 -2.00
CA ALA A 236 -16.68 8.82 -1.75
C ALA A 236 -15.46 9.00 -0.84
N ILE A 237 -14.60 9.98 -1.14
CA ILE A 237 -13.42 10.34 -0.35
C ILE A 237 -13.82 10.71 1.10
N GLU A 238 -14.87 11.51 1.29
CA GLU A 238 -15.33 11.90 2.64
C GLU A 238 -15.98 10.76 3.44
N LYS A 239 -16.45 9.69 2.77
CA LYS A 239 -17.04 8.50 3.41
C LYS A 239 -16.00 7.45 3.81
N GLU A 240 -14.77 7.54 3.28
CA GLU A 240 -13.69 6.62 3.65
C GLU A 240 -13.19 6.87 5.07
N SER A 241 -13.09 5.81 5.87
CA SER A 241 -12.73 5.86 7.29
C SER A 241 -11.31 6.36 7.58
N ASP A 242 -10.44 6.30 6.58
CA ASP A 242 -9.01 6.64 6.73
C ASP A 242 -8.75 8.15 6.69
N ILE A 243 -9.70 8.94 6.19
CA ILE A 243 -9.65 10.40 6.25
C ILE A 243 -10.25 10.86 7.58
N GLY A 244 -9.41 10.87 8.62
CA GLY A 244 -9.84 11.24 9.97
C GLY A 244 -10.49 12.63 10.03
N GLN A 245 -11.59 12.75 10.79
CA GLN A 245 -12.32 14.01 11.02
C GLN A 245 -11.40 15.18 11.46
N VAL A 246 -10.30 14.86 12.14
CA VAL A 246 -9.27 15.83 12.56
C VAL A 246 -8.59 16.49 11.36
N LYS A 247 -8.24 15.74 10.31
CA LYS A 247 -7.62 16.29 9.10
C LYS A 247 -8.59 17.22 8.38
N LEU A 248 -9.84 16.79 8.18
CA LEU A 248 -10.87 17.62 7.53
C LEU A 248 -11.16 18.92 8.31
N ARG A 249 -11.18 18.85 9.65
CA ARG A 249 -11.32 20.04 10.50
C ARG A 249 -10.15 21.01 10.34
N ARG A 250 -8.92 20.51 10.27
CA ARG A 250 -7.72 21.33 10.04
C ARG A 250 -7.74 21.99 8.67
N VAL A 251 -8.14 21.26 7.62
CA VAL A 251 -8.30 21.81 6.27
C VAL A 251 -9.25 23.00 6.27
N ALA A 252 -10.41 22.84 6.90
CA ALA A 252 -11.40 23.90 7.01
C ALA A 252 -10.84 25.15 7.72
N GLN A 253 -10.15 24.97 8.85
CA GLN A 253 -9.56 26.08 9.60
C GLN A 253 -8.47 26.81 8.81
N HIS A 254 -7.58 26.07 8.14
CA HIS A 254 -6.51 26.67 7.35
C HIS A 254 -7.06 27.45 6.14
N LEU A 255 -7.96 26.83 5.38
CA LEU A 255 -8.57 27.48 4.22
C LEU A 255 -9.33 28.75 4.62
N ARG A 256 -9.98 28.75 5.80
CA ARG A 256 -10.64 29.95 6.33
C ARG A 256 -9.66 31.11 6.53
N VAL A 257 -8.58 30.90 7.29
CA VAL A 257 -7.59 31.96 7.59
C VAL A 257 -6.88 32.42 6.33
N PHE A 258 -6.46 31.47 5.49
CA PHE A 258 -5.74 31.77 4.26
C PHE A 258 -6.61 32.53 3.25
N SER A 259 -7.87 32.13 3.08
CA SER A 259 -8.77 32.79 2.14
C SER A 259 -9.15 34.21 2.55
N ASP A 260 -9.33 34.47 3.86
CA ASP A 260 -9.58 35.83 4.35
C ASP A 260 -8.39 36.77 4.11
N LYS A 261 -7.17 36.27 4.36
CA LYS A 261 -5.94 36.99 4.05
C LYS A 261 -5.86 37.33 2.55
N VAL A 262 -6.00 36.33 1.69
CA VAL A 262 -5.89 36.52 0.24
C VAL A 262 -7.01 37.41 -0.30
N LEU A 263 -8.23 37.32 0.24
CA LEU A 263 -9.31 38.22 -0.13
C LEU A 263 -8.98 39.67 0.25
N THR A 264 -8.46 39.90 1.45
CA THR A 264 -8.07 41.23 1.92
C THR A 264 -6.99 41.83 1.02
N GLU A 265 -6.00 41.02 0.61
CA GLU A 265 -4.96 41.41 -0.36
C GLU A 265 -5.49 41.66 -1.79
N CYS A 266 -6.71 41.20 -2.08
CA CYS A 266 -7.39 41.40 -3.37
C CYS A 266 -8.47 42.48 -3.29
N ASP A 267 -8.44 43.36 -2.27
CA ASP A 267 -9.41 44.43 -2.06
C ASP A 267 -10.87 43.94 -2.01
N GLY A 268 -11.10 42.73 -1.50
CA GLY A 268 -12.44 42.14 -1.45
C GLY A 268 -12.90 41.50 -2.77
N ASN A 269 -12.06 41.41 -3.80
CA ASN A 269 -12.42 40.78 -5.07
C ASN A 269 -12.31 39.24 -4.97
N PRO A 270 -13.44 38.51 -4.96
CA PRO A 270 -13.46 37.06 -4.75
C PRO A 270 -12.90 36.27 -5.95
N LYS A 271 -12.97 36.84 -7.17
CA LYS A 271 -12.53 36.15 -8.39
C LYS A 271 -11.01 36.12 -8.39
N ASN A 272 -10.40 37.28 -8.11
CA ASN A 272 -8.96 37.42 -7.97
C ASN A 272 -8.45 36.61 -6.78
N ALA A 273 -9.15 36.65 -5.65
CA ALA A 273 -8.78 35.88 -4.46
C ALA A 273 -8.85 34.37 -4.70
N LEU A 274 -9.94 33.87 -5.30
CA LEU A 274 -10.09 32.45 -5.63
C LEU A 274 -8.99 31.99 -6.59
N ALA A 275 -8.72 32.76 -7.64
CA ALA A 275 -7.65 32.44 -8.60
C ALA A 275 -6.29 32.32 -7.90
N ARG A 276 -5.95 33.26 -7.02
CA ARG A 276 -4.71 33.22 -6.23
C ARG A 276 -4.63 32.05 -5.27
N ILE A 277 -5.74 31.70 -4.61
CA ILE A 277 -5.78 30.56 -3.69
C ILE A 277 -5.55 29.25 -4.47
N ILE A 278 -6.21 29.08 -5.61
CA ILE A 278 -6.03 27.89 -6.47
C ILE A 278 -4.60 27.82 -6.99
N GLU A 279 -4.07 28.92 -7.53
CA GLU A 279 -2.70 29.00 -8.05
C GLU A 279 -1.67 28.65 -6.97
N TYR A 280 -1.85 29.15 -5.75
CA TYR A 280 -0.98 28.84 -4.61
C TYR A 280 -0.92 27.32 -4.34
N PHE A 281 -2.08 26.67 -4.15
CA PHE A 281 -2.12 25.25 -3.82
C PHE A 281 -1.70 24.35 -4.99
N VAL A 282 -2.06 24.70 -6.23
CA VAL A 282 -1.62 23.96 -7.42
C VAL A 282 -0.11 24.06 -7.61
N THR A 283 0.47 25.24 -7.42
CA THR A 283 1.93 25.43 -7.49
C THR A 283 2.63 24.65 -6.39
N LEU A 284 2.09 24.66 -5.17
CA LEU A 284 2.66 23.92 -4.05
C LEU A 284 2.63 22.41 -4.29
N LEU A 285 1.54 21.88 -4.85
CA LEU A 285 1.47 20.48 -5.31
C LEU A 285 2.51 20.17 -6.40
N GLN A 286 2.68 21.06 -7.38
CA GLN A 286 3.69 20.91 -8.42
C GLN A 286 5.11 20.90 -7.86
N THR A 287 5.44 21.76 -6.88
CA THR A 287 6.75 21.74 -6.22
C THR A 287 7.02 20.44 -5.46
N LYS A 288 5.98 19.74 -5.01
CA LYS A 288 6.06 18.40 -4.42
C LYS A 288 6.02 17.27 -5.48
N GLY A 289 6.13 17.60 -6.76
CA GLY A 289 6.19 16.63 -7.86
C GLY A 289 4.82 16.12 -8.34
N PHE A 290 3.71 16.74 -7.93
CA PHE A 290 2.36 16.32 -8.30
C PHE A 290 1.69 17.32 -9.26
N ALA A 291 1.37 16.88 -10.47
CA ALA A 291 0.62 17.69 -11.42
C ALA A 291 -0.89 17.59 -11.13
N ALA A 292 -1.47 18.62 -10.51
CA ALA A 292 -2.88 18.63 -10.11
C ALA A 292 -3.87 18.66 -11.30
N ASP A 293 -5.06 18.11 -11.09
CA ASP A 293 -6.27 18.48 -11.82
C ASP A 293 -6.79 19.81 -11.23
N THR A 294 -6.65 20.89 -12.00
CA THR A 294 -7.02 22.24 -11.54
C THR A 294 -8.51 22.38 -11.25
N GLY A 295 -9.37 21.65 -11.96
CA GLY A 295 -10.82 21.65 -11.73
C GLY A 295 -11.18 20.94 -10.42
N ALA A 296 -10.53 19.81 -10.14
CA ALA A 296 -10.68 19.11 -8.86
C ALA A 296 -10.20 19.95 -7.67
N ALA A 297 -9.06 20.64 -7.83
CA ALA A 297 -8.54 21.55 -6.82
C ALA A 297 -9.48 22.72 -6.55
N GLN A 298 -9.99 23.35 -7.63
CA GLN A 298 -10.98 24.43 -7.55
C GLN A 298 -12.25 23.95 -6.85
N PHE A 299 -12.80 22.80 -7.25
CA PHE A 299 -14.00 22.23 -6.63
C PHE A 299 -13.84 22.02 -5.13
N TYR A 300 -12.73 21.40 -4.72
CA TYR A 300 -12.45 21.12 -3.32
C TYR A 300 -12.32 22.39 -2.48
N ILE A 301 -11.57 23.38 -2.98
CA ILE A 301 -11.38 24.67 -2.32
C ILE A 301 -12.72 25.41 -2.20
N VAL A 302 -13.48 25.54 -3.28
CA VAL A 302 -14.78 26.24 -3.29
C VAL A 302 -15.77 25.59 -2.31
N LYS A 303 -15.83 24.26 -2.24
CA LYS A 303 -16.68 23.55 -1.27
C LYS A 303 -16.37 23.96 0.17
N HIS A 304 -15.08 23.99 0.53
CA HIS A 304 -14.66 24.36 1.89
C HIS A 304 -14.88 25.83 2.19
N LEU A 305 -14.68 26.71 1.20
CA LEU A 305 -15.02 28.12 1.32
C LEU A 305 -16.52 28.33 1.61
N ILE A 306 -17.39 27.53 0.98
CA ILE A 306 -18.84 27.53 1.27
C ILE A 306 -19.14 26.94 2.66
N LYS A 307 -18.56 25.79 3.02
CA LYS A 307 -18.81 25.10 4.32
C LYS A 307 -18.28 25.87 5.53
N CYS A 308 -17.19 26.63 5.40
CA CYS A 308 -16.57 27.35 6.51
C CYS A 308 -17.32 28.62 6.93
N ASN A 309 -18.56 28.84 6.43
CA ASN A 309 -19.35 30.06 6.63
C ASN A 309 -18.56 31.34 6.31
N VAL A 310 -17.59 31.28 5.39
CA VAL A 310 -16.93 32.48 4.87
C VAL A 310 -17.95 33.34 4.10
N PHE A 311 -19.04 32.71 3.61
CA PHE A 311 -20.20 33.35 2.99
C PHE A 311 -21.40 33.29 3.94
N PRO A 312 -22.23 34.34 4.00
CA PRO A 312 -23.51 34.24 4.68
C PRO A 312 -24.40 33.31 3.87
N ASN A 313 -24.81 32.21 4.52
CA ASN A 313 -26.03 31.54 4.10
C ASN A 313 -27.17 32.51 4.41
N LYS A 314 -27.61 33.28 3.41
CA LYS A 314 -29.02 33.67 3.41
C LYS A 314 -29.76 32.36 3.26
N GLU A 315 -30.19 31.77 4.37
CA GLU A 315 -31.34 30.89 4.34
C GLU A 315 -32.41 31.67 3.60
N THR A 316 -32.67 31.28 2.35
CA THR A 316 -33.93 31.63 1.73
C THR A 316 -34.97 30.91 2.55
N ASP A 317 -35.67 31.66 3.41
CA ASP A 317 -36.96 31.28 3.94
C ASP A 317 -37.82 30.86 2.75
N LEU A 318 -37.88 29.56 2.50
CA LEU A 318 -38.87 28.96 1.63
C LEU A 318 -40.19 29.01 2.40
N VAL A 319 -40.97 30.05 2.11
CA VAL A 319 -42.41 30.09 2.40
C VAL A 319 -43.15 29.16 1.46
#